data_AF-A0A7C1C2J7-F1
#
_entry.id   AF-A0A7C1C2J7-F1
#
_cell.length_a   1.000
_cell.length_b   1.000
_cell.length_c   1.000
_cell.angle_alpha   90.00
_cell.angle_beta   90.00
_cell.angle_gamma   90.00
#
_symmetry.space_group_name_H-M   'P 1'
#
loop_
_entity.id
_entity.type
_entity.pdbx_description
1 polymer ?
#
loop_
_entity_poly.entity_id
_entity_poly.type
_entity_poly.pdbx_seq_one_letter_code
_entity_poly.pdbx_strand_id
1 'polypeptide(L)'
;MKTKTLQMTSGLLMVIFWLATITLNAQIYFDGLYSEGEGGAGWDADGSGPEPYGNGHSTVYYYTASRDYVDPAFSSGAHMLDNMTGFPLFEQALTDNGFTAEQVTLKIALADMGEDMMGIDWFTIGDMHYSNFYPLRCTFELDGQSLVVAMGNYAVYISGLNHKEFESCYLKVHNTSGFSPEPVKNVAAALLDDLANAELKFNMQVNYAADLFGNGRLGSYYDVNCTFTKGLPAFPMQGLYADNEGTVAWNADGTGPEPPGDGHGNTAYYSASIDYDGINPDPDACLAHGLEGSDGFQNTLLQLQYRGLNVSDLKVKMGLCSLGPDVEGEDWGWENGLQWLNEYNNKMTVEIDGEPILEVLLDTNKMVFIKPYDLIWTTETSIGKVYDISENASQDAQYVAQSFLKDLGSHYLM
;
A
#
# COMPACT_ATOMS: atom_id res chain seq x y z
N MET A 1 -6.66 65.11 -8.46
CA MET A 1 -5.58 64.17 -8.82
C MET A 1 -5.30 63.28 -7.62
N LYS A 2 -5.83 62.06 -7.64
CA LYS A 2 -5.49 60.96 -6.72
C LYS A 2 -5.25 59.75 -7.63
N THR A 3 -4.00 59.34 -7.75
CA THR A 3 -3.57 58.16 -8.47
C THR A 3 -4.01 56.93 -7.68
N LYS A 4 -4.93 56.15 -8.24
CA LYS A 4 -5.26 54.81 -7.75
C LYS A 4 -4.16 53.87 -8.26
N THR A 5 -3.36 53.35 -7.35
CA THR A 5 -2.44 52.26 -7.64
C THR A 5 -3.27 50.99 -7.77
N LEU A 6 -3.34 50.45 -8.98
CA LEU A 6 -3.80 49.10 -9.26
C LEU A 6 -2.80 48.16 -8.58
N GLN A 7 -3.20 47.46 -7.52
CA GLN A 7 -2.48 46.25 -7.10
C GLN A 7 -2.85 45.16 -8.09
N MET A 8 -1.95 44.88 -9.04
CA MET A 8 -1.95 43.64 -9.78
C MET A 8 -1.68 42.50 -8.79
N THR A 9 -2.71 41.73 -8.49
CA THR A 9 -2.58 40.38 -7.93
C THR A 9 -1.95 39.50 -9.00
N SER A 10 -0.62 39.52 -9.04
CA SER A 10 0.20 38.64 -9.86
C SER A 10 0.67 37.48 -8.99
N GLY A 11 0.14 36.30 -9.26
CA GLY A 11 0.86 35.02 -9.21
C GLY A 11 1.32 34.50 -7.85
N LEU A 12 0.65 33.45 -7.39
CA LEU A 12 1.34 32.17 -7.23
C LEU A 12 0.31 31.06 -7.48
N LEU A 13 0.30 30.54 -8.71
CA LEU A 13 -0.17 29.19 -8.97
C LEU A 13 0.72 28.30 -8.09
N MET A 14 0.15 27.69 -7.06
CA MET A 14 0.84 26.74 -6.17
C MET A 14 1.07 25.45 -6.96
N VAL A 15 1.99 25.52 -7.92
CA VAL A 15 2.56 24.39 -8.61
C VAL A 15 3.61 23.86 -7.64
N ILE A 16 3.18 22.95 -6.76
CA ILE A 16 4.06 22.12 -5.95
C ILE A 16 4.80 21.22 -6.93
N PHE A 17 5.93 21.71 -7.43
CA PHE A 17 6.90 20.94 -8.19
C PHE A 17 8.14 20.82 -7.32
N TRP A 18 8.16 19.83 -6.42
CA TRP A 18 9.41 19.29 -5.91
C TRP A 18 9.28 17.76 -5.83
N LEU A 19 9.80 17.14 -6.90
CA LEU A 19 10.28 15.77 -7.02
C LEU A 19 9.31 14.61 -6.75
N ALA A 20 8.11 14.69 -7.33
CA ALA A 20 7.71 13.50 -8.08
C ALA A 20 8.64 13.46 -9.29
N THR A 21 9.67 12.60 -9.25
CA THR A 21 10.07 11.97 -10.50
C THR A 21 8.77 11.59 -11.19
N ILE A 22 8.54 12.07 -12.40
CA ILE A 22 7.66 11.37 -13.32
C ILE A 22 8.37 10.02 -13.50
N THR A 23 8.16 9.10 -12.57
CA THR A 23 8.26 7.69 -12.86
C THR A 23 7.26 7.54 -13.99
N LEU A 24 7.75 7.47 -15.23
CA LEU A 24 7.05 6.65 -16.21
C LEU A 24 6.69 5.39 -15.44
N ASN A 25 5.38 5.11 -15.31
CA ASN A 25 4.89 3.99 -14.51
C ASN A 25 5.66 2.76 -14.96
N ALA A 26 6.58 2.28 -14.13
CA ALA A 26 7.44 1.17 -14.51
C ALA A 26 6.56 -0.08 -14.46
N GLN A 27 6.40 -0.72 -15.61
CA GLN A 27 5.40 -1.74 -15.84
C GLN A 27 5.96 -2.96 -16.58
N ILE A 28 5.50 -4.13 -16.20
CA ILE A 28 5.73 -5.42 -16.86
C ILE A 28 4.38 -6.00 -17.22
N TYR A 29 4.23 -6.45 -18.46
CA TYR A 29 2.97 -6.97 -18.99
C TYR A 29 3.06 -8.48 -19.21
N PHE A 30 1.97 -9.17 -18.92
CA PHE A 30 1.80 -10.60 -19.12
C PHE A 30 0.49 -10.89 -19.83
N ASP A 31 0.51 -11.87 -20.73
CA ASP A 31 -0.68 -12.42 -21.38
C ASP A 31 -0.71 -13.93 -21.16
N GLY A 32 -1.91 -14.48 -21.00
CA GLY A 32 -2.12 -15.90 -20.76
C GLY A 32 -3.41 -16.35 -21.39
N LEU A 33 -3.31 -17.07 -22.50
CA LEU A 33 -4.46 -17.53 -23.27
C LEU A 33 -4.74 -19.02 -23.01
N TYR A 34 -6.00 -19.34 -22.75
CA TYR A 34 -6.46 -20.71 -22.59
C TYR A 34 -6.20 -21.55 -23.84
N SER A 35 -6.25 -20.97 -25.04
CA SER A 35 -5.91 -21.68 -26.27
C SER A 35 -4.44 -22.10 -26.35
N GLU A 36 -3.56 -21.46 -25.59
CA GLU A 36 -2.11 -21.67 -25.62
C GLU A 36 -1.61 -22.53 -24.45
N GLY A 37 -2.53 -23.04 -23.63
CA GLY A 37 -2.16 -23.81 -22.44
C GLY A 37 -1.94 -22.95 -21.20
N GLU A 38 -2.25 -21.66 -21.25
CA GLU A 38 -2.07 -20.71 -20.16
C GLU A 38 -3.43 -20.25 -19.63
N GLY A 39 -3.46 -19.17 -18.86
CA GLY A 39 -4.64 -18.57 -18.27
C GLY A 39 -4.79 -18.81 -16.76
N GLY A 40 -5.93 -18.36 -16.24
CA GLY A 40 -6.38 -18.55 -14.87
C GLY A 40 -7.52 -19.56 -14.76
N ALA A 41 -7.85 -19.94 -13.54
CA ALA A 41 -9.00 -20.76 -13.22
C ALA A 41 -9.63 -20.30 -11.91
N GLY A 42 -10.96 -20.36 -11.84
CA GLY A 42 -11.71 -20.19 -10.59
C GLY A 42 -12.74 -21.32 -10.46
N TRP A 43 -12.92 -21.87 -9.26
CA TRP A 43 -13.86 -22.98 -9.02
C TRP A 43 -14.37 -23.07 -7.57
N ASP A 44 -15.53 -23.69 -7.43
CA ASP A 44 -16.00 -24.26 -6.17
C ASP A 44 -15.57 -25.73 -6.10
N ALA A 45 -15.36 -26.22 -4.88
CA ALA A 45 -14.94 -27.60 -4.63
C ALA A 45 -15.92 -28.33 -3.72
N ASP A 46 -16.26 -29.57 -4.07
CA ASP A 46 -17.15 -30.43 -3.28
C ASP A 46 -16.43 -31.21 -2.16
N GLY A 47 -15.11 -31.07 -2.06
CA GLY A 47 -14.25 -31.74 -1.08
C GLY A 47 -13.88 -33.20 -1.41
N SER A 48 -14.27 -33.73 -2.57
CA SER A 48 -13.83 -35.05 -3.05
C SER A 48 -12.49 -35.00 -3.81
N GLY A 49 -12.06 -33.80 -4.18
CA GLY A 49 -10.82 -33.51 -4.91
C GLY A 49 -9.61 -33.21 -4.02
N PRO A 50 -8.59 -32.54 -4.59
CA PRO A 50 -7.40 -32.14 -3.85
C PRO A 50 -7.65 -30.92 -2.94
N GLU A 51 -8.62 -30.07 -3.28
CA GLU A 51 -9.05 -28.96 -2.42
C GLU A 51 -10.11 -29.41 -1.40
N PRO A 52 -10.12 -28.82 -0.18
CA PRO A 52 -11.25 -28.92 0.74
C PRO A 52 -12.57 -28.44 0.12
N TYR A 53 -13.69 -28.72 0.79
CA TYR A 53 -14.96 -28.13 0.40
C TYR A 53 -14.88 -26.60 0.49
N GLY A 54 -15.27 -25.93 -0.59
CA GLY A 54 -15.32 -24.47 -0.69
C GLY A 54 -16.39 -24.08 -1.70
N ASN A 55 -17.27 -23.16 -1.32
CA ASN A 55 -18.40 -22.75 -2.14
C ASN A 55 -18.50 -21.23 -2.09
N GLY A 56 -18.26 -20.58 -3.24
CA GLY A 56 -18.22 -19.14 -3.36
C GLY A 56 -19.60 -18.49 -3.36
N HIS A 57 -19.64 -17.25 -3.85
CA HIS A 57 -20.81 -16.36 -3.73
C HIS A 57 -21.25 -15.83 -5.08
N SER A 58 -22.53 -16.00 -5.38
CA SER A 58 -23.16 -15.49 -6.61
C SER A 58 -22.45 -15.97 -7.88
N THR A 59 -21.63 -15.11 -8.51
CA THR A 59 -20.86 -15.40 -9.73
C THR A 59 -19.36 -15.53 -9.45
N VAL A 60 -18.97 -15.55 -8.18
CA VAL A 60 -17.58 -15.64 -7.74
C VAL A 60 -17.34 -17.02 -7.15
N TYR A 61 -16.30 -17.70 -7.65
CA TYR A 61 -15.88 -19.01 -7.16
C TYR A 61 -15.02 -18.89 -5.89
N TYR A 62 -15.01 -19.93 -5.06
CA TYR A 62 -14.26 -19.94 -3.80
C TYR A 62 -12.74 -19.97 -3.98
N TYR A 63 -12.24 -20.74 -4.96
CA TYR A 63 -10.82 -20.91 -5.24
C TYR A 63 -10.42 -20.19 -6.53
N THR A 64 -9.19 -19.70 -6.58
CA THR A 64 -8.55 -19.18 -7.79
C THR A 64 -7.08 -19.62 -7.87
N ALA A 65 -6.58 -19.84 -9.09
CA ALA A 65 -5.17 -20.13 -9.36
C ALA A 65 -4.83 -19.90 -10.84
N SER A 66 -3.55 -19.91 -11.20
CA SER A 66 -3.15 -20.11 -12.59
C SER A 66 -3.45 -21.52 -13.08
N ARG A 67 -3.57 -21.69 -14.39
CA ARG A 67 -3.97 -22.96 -15.01
C ARG A 67 -3.04 -24.14 -14.68
N ASP A 68 -1.74 -23.91 -14.59
CA ASP A 68 -0.74 -24.94 -14.28
C ASP A 68 -1.00 -25.62 -12.93
N TYR A 69 -1.69 -24.95 -12.00
CA TYR A 69 -2.14 -25.55 -10.75
C TYR A 69 -3.26 -26.59 -10.97
N VAL A 70 -4.22 -26.26 -11.83
CA VAL A 70 -5.41 -27.07 -12.08
C VAL A 70 -5.10 -28.23 -13.01
N ASP A 71 -4.27 -27.99 -14.03
CA ASP A 71 -3.86 -28.95 -15.04
C ASP A 71 -2.33 -29.02 -15.14
N PRO A 72 -1.69 -30.05 -14.55
CA PRO A 72 -0.24 -30.19 -14.49
C PRO A 72 0.40 -30.52 -15.85
N ALA A 73 -0.39 -30.69 -16.92
CA ALA A 73 0.14 -30.81 -18.28
C ALA A 73 0.72 -29.48 -18.80
N PHE A 74 0.35 -28.36 -18.17
CA PHE A 74 0.82 -27.02 -18.51
C PHE A 74 1.80 -26.50 -17.46
N SER A 75 2.64 -25.54 -17.88
CA SER A 75 3.80 -25.09 -17.09
C SER A 75 3.72 -23.65 -16.62
N SER A 76 2.68 -22.89 -16.98
CA SER A 76 2.53 -21.46 -16.63
C SER A 76 1.06 -21.02 -16.67
N GLY A 77 0.77 -19.88 -16.04
CA GLY A 77 -0.48 -19.15 -16.20
C GLY A 77 -0.41 -18.02 -17.22
N ALA A 78 0.78 -17.49 -17.50
CA ALA A 78 1.00 -16.44 -18.49
C ALA A 78 2.51 -16.35 -18.84
N HIS A 79 2.80 -15.69 -19.96
CA HIS A 79 4.14 -15.28 -20.37
C HIS A 79 4.25 -13.76 -20.46
N MET A 80 5.47 -13.24 -20.31
CA MET A 80 5.73 -11.81 -20.37
C MET A 80 5.77 -11.31 -21.81
N LEU A 81 5.22 -10.11 -22.04
CA LEU A 81 5.22 -9.42 -23.32
C LEU A 81 6.48 -8.55 -23.50
N ASP A 82 6.90 -8.38 -24.75
CA ASP A 82 8.08 -7.58 -25.15
C ASP A 82 7.78 -6.07 -25.24
N ASN A 83 7.25 -5.50 -24.15
CA ASN A 83 6.85 -4.09 -24.06
C ASN A 83 6.95 -3.52 -22.64
N MET A 84 7.83 -4.08 -21.80
CA MET A 84 8.08 -3.55 -20.46
C MET A 84 8.60 -2.11 -20.50
N THR A 85 8.38 -1.37 -19.42
CA THR A 85 8.86 0.01 -19.29
C THR A 85 9.40 0.25 -17.88
N GLY A 86 10.47 1.04 -17.75
CA GLY A 86 11.02 1.39 -16.44
C GLY A 86 11.78 0.26 -15.72
N PHE A 87 12.16 -0.80 -16.45
CA PHE A 87 13.01 -1.90 -15.99
C PHE A 87 14.26 -2.09 -16.90
N PRO A 88 15.12 -1.05 -17.04
CA PRO A 88 16.22 -1.07 -17.99
C PRO A 88 17.32 -2.10 -17.65
N LEU A 89 17.57 -2.38 -16.36
CA LEU A 89 18.58 -3.37 -15.97
C LEU A 89 18.09 -4.78 -16.27
N PHE A 90 16.82 -5.07 -15.96
CA PHE A 90 16.18 -6.34 -16.25
C PHE A 90 16.13 -6.63 -17.76
N GLU A 91 15.69 -5.64 -18.56
CA GLU A 91 15.66 -5.73 -20.03
C GLU A 91 17.05 -6.00 -20.61
N GLN A 92 18.06 -5.25 -20.16
CA GLN A 92 19.43 -5.45 -20.61
C GLN A 92 19.97 -6.83 -20.20
N ALA A 93 19.69 -7.27 -18.97
CA ALA A 93 20.16 -8.56 -18.47
C ALA A 93 19.54 -9.74 -19.24
N LEU A 94 18.27 -9.66 -19.64
CA LEU A 94 17.65 -10.67 -20.52
C LEU A 94 18.43 -10.77 -21.84
N THR A 95 18.67 -9.63 -22.49
CA THR A 95 19.39 -9.54 -23.76
C THR A 95 20.83 -10.07 -23.65
N ASP A 96 21.58 -9.62 -22.63
CA ASP A 96 22.99 -9.99 -22.42
C ASP A 96 23.17 -11.48 -22.16
N ASN A 97 22.14 -12.13 -21.60
CA ASN A 97 22.14 -13.55 -21.29
C ASN A 97 21.42 -14.40 -22.35
N GLY A 98 20.99 -13.80 -23.47
CA GLY A 98 20.41 -14.52 -24.61
C GLY A 98 18.97 -14.99 -24.40
N PHE A 99 18.24 -14.37 -23.47
CA PHE A 99 16.83 -14.64 -23.22
C PHE A 99 15.93 -13.62 -23.94
N THR A 100 14.68 -14.00 -24.12
CA THR A 100 13.58 -13.13 -24.59
C THR A 100 12.58 -12.89 -23.47
N ALA A 101 11.75 -11.85 -23.59
CA ALA A 101 10.68 -11.57 -22.64
C ALA A 101 9.73 -12.77 -22.48
N GLU A 102 9.32 -13.42 -23.57
CA GLU A 102 8.39 -14.56 -23.57
C GLU A 102 8.88 -15.77 -22.76
N GLN A 103 10.20 -15.89 -22.51
CA GLN A 103 10.74 -16.94 -21.64
C GLN A 103 10.54 -16.67 -20.15
N VAL A 104 10.12 -15.46 -19.79
CA VAL A 104 9.68 -15.13 -18.42
C VAL A 104 8.22 -15.51 -18.29
N THR A 105 7.91 -16.46 -17.41
CA THR A 105 6.55 -16.94 -17.17
C THR A 105 6.07 -16.63 -15.76
N LEU A 106 4.76 -16.53 -15.61
CA LEU A 106 4.06 -16.23 -14.37
C LEU A 106 3.19 -17.42 -13.95
N LYS A 107 3.26 -17.76 -12.66
CA LYS A 107 2.36 -18.69 -11.98
C LYS A 107 1.72 -18.01 -10.78
N ILE A 108 0.42 -18.21 -10.59
CA ILE A 108 -0.32 -17.75 -9.42
C ILE A 108 -0.76 -18.97 -8.64
N ALA A 109 -0.25 -19.10 -7.42
CA ALA A 109 -0.59 -20.24 -6.57
C ALA A 109 -2.09 -20.26 -6.21
N LEU A 110 -2.56 -21.39 -5.68
CA LEU A 110 -3.90 -21.50 -5.12
C LEU A 110 -4.13 -20.40 -4.07
N ALA A 111 -5.21 -19.65 -4.25
CA ALA A 111 -5.76 -18.73 -3.28
C ALA A 111 -7.26 -19.02 -3.06
N ASP A 112 -7.77 -18.68 -1.89
CA ASP A 112 -9.15 -18.90 -1.47
C ASP A 112 -9.72 -17.70 -0.71
N MET A 113 -11.03 -17.72 -0.42
CA MET A 113 -11.71 -16.63 0.28
C MET A 113 -11.48 -16.59 1.81
N GLY A 114 -10.57 -17.41 2.34
CA GLY A 114 -10.22 -17.44 3.76
C GLY A 114 -11.39 -17.82 4.66
N GLU A 115 -11.72 -16.96 5.63
CA GLU A 115 -12.84 -17.13 6.56
C GLU A 115 -14.20 -16.86 5.91
N ASP A 116 -14.20 -16.34 4.68
CA ASP A 116 -15.39 -16.14 3.86
C ASP A 116 -16.48 -15.28 4.53
N MET A 117 -16.05 -14.19 5.19
CA MET A 117 -16.94 -13.32 5.95
C MET A 117 -17.58 -12.23 5.08
N MET A 118 -18.91 -12.19 5.06
CA MET A 118 -19.67 -11.11 4.43
C MET A 118 -19.30 -9.75 5.04
N GLY A 119 -19.08 -8.75 4.21
CA GLY A 119 -18.69 -7.41 4.63
C GLY A 119 -17.20 -7.25 4.90
N ILE A 120 -16.37 -8.28 4.69
CA ILE A 120 -14.90 -8.22 4.79
C ILE A 120 -14.27 -8.91 3.58
N ASP A 121 -14.53 -10.21 3.44
CA ASP A 121 -13.95 -11.04 2.39
C ASP A 121 -14.83 -11.02 1.14
N TRP A 122 -16.14 -10.77 1.28
CA TRP A 122 -17.00 -10.48 0.14
C TRP A 122 -18.10 -9.49 0.47
N PHE A 123 -18.41 -8.60 -0.47
CA PHE A 123 -19.43 -7.57 -0.32
C PHE A 123 -19.85 -6.99 -1.68
N THR A 124 -20.85 -6.11 -1.67
CA THR A 124 -21.41 -5.50 -2.89
C THR A 124 -21.60 -4.01 -2.66
N ILE A 125 -21.13 -3.20 -3.62
CA ILE A 125 -21.31 -1.75 -3.63
C ILE A 125 -21.98 -1.39 -4.96
N GLY A 126 -23.23 -0.92 -4.90
CA GLY A 126 -24.03 -0.73 -6.11
C GLY A 126 -24.19 -2.04 -6.88
N ASP A 127 -23.81 -2.04 -8.17
CA ASP A 127 -23.87 -3.21 -9.07
C ASP A 127 -22.53 -3.97 -9.16
N MET A 128 -21.56 -3.65 -8.30
CA MET A 128 -20.23 -4.25 -8.29
C MET A 128 -20.07 -5.18 -7.09
N HIS A 129 -19.55 -6.38 -7.33
CA HIS A 129 -19.22 -7.39 -6.33
C HIS A 129 -17.71 -7.44 -6.11
N TYR A 130 -17.31 -7.58 -4.86
CA TYR A 130 -15.91 -7.62 -4.43
C TYR A 130 -15.69 -8.89 -3.62
N SER A 131 -14.61 -9.60 -3.92
CA SER A 131 -14.19 -10.79 -3.17
C SER A 131 -12.68 -10.81 -2.99
N ASN A 132 -12.21 -10.94 -1.77
CA ASN A 132 -10.80 -11.07 -1.45
C ASN A 132 -10.34 -12.53 -1.56
N PHE A 133 -9.11 -12.72 -2.05
CA PHE A 133 -8.44 -14.01 -2.17
C PHE A 133 -7.07 -14.00 -1.47
N TYR A 134 -6.80 -15.05 -0.70
CA TYR A 134 -5.62 -15.22 0.16
C TYR A 134 -5.05 -16.65 0.06
N PRO A 135 -3.74 -16.86 0.35
CA PRO A 135 -2.68 -15.87 0.27
C PRO A 135 -2.34 -15.58 -1.19
N LEU A 136 -1.75 -14.42 -1.47
CA LEU A 136 -1.31 -14.10 -2.83
C LEU A 136 0.18 -14.43 -3.03
N ARG A 137 0.45 -15.32 -3.99
CA ARG A 137 1.80 -15.73 -4.36
C ARG A 137 1.96 -15.85 -5.88
N CYS A 138 2.79 -14.98 -6.44
CA CYS A 138 3.11 -14.92 -7.87
C CYS A 138 4.56 -15.37 -8.09
N THR A 139 4.76 -16.53 -8.72
CA THR A 139 6.09 -17.06 -9.04
C THR A 139 6.47 -16.67 -10.45
N PHE A 140 7.66 -16.10 -10.60
CA PHE A 140 8.25 -15.77 -11.89
C PHE A 140 9.34 -16.81 -12.18
N GLU A 141 9.28 -17.40 -13.36
CA GLU A 141 10.30 -18.31 -13.87
C GLU A 141 10.92 -17.74 -15.14
N LEU A 142 12.17 -18.10 -15.42
CA LEU A 142 12.88 -17.78 -16.65
C LEU A 142 13.36 -19.08 -17.28
N ASP A 143 12.82 -19.41 -18.46
CA ASP A 143 13.13 -20.66 -19.18
C ASP A 143 12.94 -21.91 -18.29
N GLY A 144 11.86 -21.90 -17.48
CA GLY A 144 11.52 -22.95 -16.52
C GLY A 144 12.42 -23.02 -15.27
N GLN A 145 13.28 -22.02 -15.04
CA GLN A 145 14.11 -21.90 -13.84
C GLN A 145 13.55 -20.83 -12.90
N SER A 146 13.65 -21.01 -11.60
CA SER A 146 13.21 -20.00 -10.61
C SER A 146 13.93 -18.67 -10.81
N LEU A 147 13.17 -17.57 -10.90
CA LEU A 147 13.70 -16.21 -11.02
C LEU A 147 13.49 -15.45 -9.71
N VAL A 148 12.23 -15.08 -9.44
CA VAL A 148 11.80 -14.39 -8.23
C VAL A 148 10.43 -14.89 -7.81
N VAL A 149 10.01 -14.55 -6.59
CA VAL A 149 8.63 -14.69 -6.16
C VAL A 149 8.13 -13.40 -5.55
N ALA A 150 6.95 -12.95 -5.98
CA ALA A 150 6.26 -11.81 -5.40
C ALA A 150 5.15 -12.31 -4.46
N MET A 151 5.13 -11.83 -3.22
CA MET A 151 4.22 -12.29 -2.17
C MET A 151 3.48 -11.12 -1.56
N GLY A 152 2.18 -11.26 -1.40
CA GLY A 152 1.32 -10.28 -0.75
C GLY A 152 0.21 -10.95 0.04
N ASN A 153 -0.56 -10.14 0.77
CA ASN A 153 -1.63 -10.66 1.58
C ASN A 153 -2.82 -11.10 0.73
N TYR A 154 -3.24 -10.27 -0.24
CA TYR A 154 -4.49 -10.48 -0.95
C TYR A 154 -4.49 -9.98 -2.39
N ALA A 155 -5.45 -10.50 -3.18
CA ALA A 155 -6.01 -9.81 -4.34
C ALA A 155 -7.53 -9.69 -4.19
N VAL A 156 -8.10 -8.56 -4.61
CA VAL A 156 -9.54 -8.36 -4.70
C VAL A 156 -9.97 -8.70 -6.12
N TYR A 157 -10.87 -9.66 -6.26
CA TYR A 157 -11.66 -9.83 -7.47
C TYR A 157 -12.81 -8.84 -7.49
N ILE A 158 -12.92 -8.08 -8.58
CA ILE A 158 -13.94 -7.08 -8.81
C ILE A 158 -14.77 -7.55 -10.00
N SER A 159 -16.08 -7.71 -9.80
CA SER A 159 -16.97 -8.18 -10.86
C SER A 159 -18.28 -7.40 -10.95
N GLY A 160 -18.75 -7.23 -12.18
CA GLY A 160 -20.01 -6.59 -12.52
C GLY A 160 -20.42 -6.97 -13.95
N LEU A 161 -21.48 -6.36 -14.48
CA LEU A 161 -22.08 -6.75 -15.76
C LEU A 161 -21.08 -6.82 -16.93
N ASN A 162 -20.10 -5.93 -16.98
CA ASN A 162 -19.08 -5.87 -18.03
C ASN A 162 -17.66 -5.68 -17.47
N HIS A 163 -17.45 -6.12 -16.23
CA HIS A 163 -16.20 -5.88 -15.51
C HIS A 163 -15.80 -7.15 -14.78
N LYS A 164 -14.57 -7.61 -14.99
CA LYS A 164 -13.97 -8.75 -14.31
C LYS A 164 -12.47 -8.54 -14.23
N GLU A 165 -11.98 -8.24 -13.05
CA GLU A 165 -10.55 -8.05 -12.84
C GLU A 165 -10.12 -8.47 -11.44
N PHE A 166 -8.84 -8.75 -11.29
CA PHE A 166 -8.18 -8.82 -10.00
C PHE A 166 -7.28 -7.61 -9.83
N GLU A 167 -7.30 -7.03 -8.63
CA GLU A 167 -6.33 -6.04 -8.19
C GLU A 167 -5.61 -6.56 -6.94
N SER A 168 -4.28 -6.57 -6.96
CA SER A 168 -3.50 -7.01 -5.81
C SER A 168 -3.19 -5.86 -4.85
N CYS A 169 -2.87 -6.21 -3.61
CA CYS A 169 -1.99 -5.38 -2.78
C CYS A 169 -0.58 -5.27 -3.39
N TYR A 170 0.29 -4.46 -2.78
CA TYR A 170 1.72 -4.52 -3.11
C TYR A 170 2.35 -5.83 -2.64
N LEU A 171 3.20 -6.37 -3.50
CA LEU A 171 3.82 -7.67 -3.41
C LEU A 171 5.33 -7.49 -3.23
N LYS A 172 5.83 -7.95 -2.09
CA LYS A 172 7.26 -7.98 -1.82
C LYS A 172 7.92 -9.03 -2.70
N VAL A 173 8.96 -8.62 -3.42
CA VAL A 173 9.69 -9.47 -4.35
C VAL A 173 10.91 -10.09 -3.67
N HIS A 174 11.03 -11.41 -3.75
CA HIS A 174 12.12 -12.18 -3.16
C HIS A 174 12.89 -12.94 -4.24
N ASN A 175 14.22 -12.91 -4.15
CA ASN A 175 15.08 -13.70 -5.02
C ASN A 175 14.92 -15.20 -4.72
N THR A 176 14.57 -15.99 -5.74
CA THR A 176 14.46 -17.46 -5.65
C THR A 176 15.43 -18.19 -6.58
N SER A 177 16.27 -17.45 -7.31
CA SER A 177 17.22 -17.96 -8.30
C SER A 177 18.47 -18.66 -7.71
N GLY A 178 18.57 -18.83 -6.39
CA GLY A 178 19.78 -19.36 -5.73
C GLY A 178 20.28 -20.71 -6.28
N PHE A 179 19.37 -21.55 -6.76
CA PHE A 179 19.67 -22.85 -7.39
C PHE A 179 19.62 -22.83 -8.93
N SER A 180 19.28 -21.70 -9.53
CA SER A 180 19.22 -21.54 -10.98
C SER A 180 20.62 -21.33 -11.59
N PRO A 181 20.78 -21.52 -12.92
CA PRO A 181 22.02 -21.21 -13.62
C PRO A 181 22.43 -19.73 -13.50
N GLU A 182 23.73 -19.45 -13.66
CA GLU A 182 24.28 -18.09 -13.54
C GLU A 182 23.58 -17.04 -14.41
N PRO A 183 23.22 -17.32 -15.68
CA PRO A 183 22.45 -16.38 -16.48
C PRO A 183 21.12 -15.95 -15.83
N VAL A 184 20.40 -16.88 -15.20
CA VAL A 184 19.12 -16.60 -14.52
C VAL A 184 19.34 -15.79 -13.24
N LYS A 185 20.42 -16.07 -12.50
CA LYS A 185 20.79 -15.29 -11.30
C LYS A 185 21.09 -13.84 -11.64
N ASN A 186 21.80 -13.60 -12.73
CA ASN A 186 22.10 -12.25 -13.22
C ASN A 186 20.83 -11.47 -13.55
N VAL A 187 19.89 -12.12 -14.24
CA VAL A 187 18.59 -11.52 -14.58
C VAL A 187 17.75 -11.24 -13.33
N ALA A 188 17.72 -12.16 -12.36
CA ALA A 188 17.01 -11.96 -11.09
C ALA A 188 17.60 -10.78 -10.28
N ALA A 189 18.93 -10.68 -10.22
CA ALA A 189 19.60 -9.56 -9.56
C ALA A 189 19.26 -8.23 -10.24
N ALA A 190 19.27 -8.18 -11.57
CA ALA A 190 18.95 -6.98 -12.33
C ALA A 190 17.49 -6.52 -12.12
N LEU A 191 16.53 -7.45 -12.04
CA LEU A 191 15.15 -7.12 -11.68
C LEU A 191 15.05 -6.50 -10.28
N LEU A 192 15.78 -7.05 -9.30
CA LEU A 192 15.78 -6.53 -7.93
C LEU A 192 16.49 -5.17 -7.84
N ASP A 193 17.54 -4.94 -8.61
CA ASP A 193 18.22 -3.65 -8.70
C ASP A 193 17.30 -2.59 -9.33
N ASP A 194 16.53 -2.95 -10.37
CA ASP A 194 15.51 -2.07 -10.94
C ASP A 194 14.40 -1.78 -9.94
N LEU A 195 13.97 -2.74 -9.12
CA LEU A 195 13.00 -2.52 -8.05
C LEU A 195 13.57 -1.64 -6.94
N ALA A 196 14.85 -1.77 -6.63
CA ALA A 196 15.52 -1.19 -5.47
C ALA A 196 14.76 -1.52 -4.17
N ASN A 197 14.06 -0.54 -3.57
CA ASN A 197 13.24 -0.73 -2.39
C ASN A 197 11.73 -0.80 -2.69
N ALA A 198 11.35 -0.74 -3.96
CA ALA A 198 9.95 -0.79 -4.37
C ALA A 198 9.43 -2.24 -4.45
N GLU A 199 8.12 -2.34 -4.44
CA GLU A 199 7.35 -3.57 -4.59
C GLU A 199 6.60 -3.58 -5.93
N LEU A 200 5.91 -4.68 -6.22
CA LEU A 200 5.07 -4.82 -7.40
C LEU A 200 3.61 -4.92 -7.01
N LYS A 201 2.70 -4.27 -7.72
CA LYS A 201 1.24 -4.47 -7.64
C LYS A 201 0.73 -4.89 -9.01
N PHE A 202 -0.25 -5.77 -9.11
CA PHE A 202 -0.87 -6.09 -10.39
C PHE A 202 -2.34 -5.67 -10.50
N ASN A 203 -2.73 -5.35 -11.73
CA ASN A 203 -4.11 -5.40 -12.19
C ASN A 203 -4.19 -6.48 -13.29
N MET A 204 -5.18 -7.35 -13.21
CA MET A 204 -5.38 -8.47 -14.12
C MET A 204 -6.82 -8.53 -14.59
N GLN A 205 -7.05 -8.33 -15.89
CA GLN A 205 -8.34 -8.58 -16.51
C GLN A 205 -8.51 -10.06 -16.79
N VAL A 206 -9.71 -10.59 -16.58
CA VAL A 206 -10.03 -12.00 -16.82
C VAL A 206 -11.24 -12.16 -17.73
N ASN A 207 -11.12 -13.03 -18.74
CA ASN A 207 -12.18 -13.29 -19.71
C ASN A 207 -12.51 -14.78 -19.72
N TYR A 208 -13.79 -15.13 -19.61
CA TYR A 208 -14.20 -16.54 -19.63
C TYR A 208 -13.75 -17.20 -20.93
N ALA A 209 -13.10 -18.35 -20.81
CA ALA A 209 -12.60 -19.12 -21.96
C ALA A 209 -13.30 -20.48 -22.09
N ALA A 210 -13.46 -21.22 -20.99
CA ALA A 210 -14.05 -22.55 -20.98
C ALA A 210 -14.58 -22.92 -19.60
N ASP A 211 -15.45 -23.92 -19.53
CA ASP A 211 -15.87 -24.48 -18.26
C ASP A 211 -14.79 -25.40 -17.64
N LEU A 212 -14.75 -25.45 -16.32
CA LEU A 212 -13.92 -26.37 -15.54
C LEU A 212 -14.84 -27.34 -14.77
N PHE A 213 -14.67 -28.63 -15.00
CA PHE A 213 -15.40 -29.68 -14.28
C PHE A 213 -14.52 -30.89 -13.98
N GLY A 214 -14.81 -31.58 -12.88
CA GLY A 214 -14.19 -32.84 -12.51
C GLY A 214 -13.18 -32.71 -11.38
N ASN A 215 -12.72 -33.85 -10.84
CA ASN A 215 -11.83 -33.89 -9.67
C ASN A 215 -12.38 -33.10 -8.47
N GLY A 216 -13.70 -33.14 -8.25
CA GLY A 216 -14.40 -32.38 -7.21
C GLY A 216 -14.58 -30.89 -7.50
N ARG A 217 -14.20 -30.40 -8.68
CA ARG A 217 -14.27 -28.97 -9.06
C ARG A 217 -15.46 -28.67 -9.96
N LEU A 218 -16.07 -27.50 -9.74
CA LEU A 218 -17.09 -26.86 -10.59
C LEU A 218 -16.69 -25.40 -10.79
N GLY A 219 -16.31 -25.00 -12.01
CA GLY A 219 -15.65 -23.72 -12.21
C GLY A 219 -15.57 -23.25 -13.66
N SER A 220 -14.63 -22.36 -13.92
CA SER A 220 -14.28 -21.89 -15.26
C SER A 220 -12.78 -21.60 -15.40
N TYR A 221 -12.29 -21.71 -16.63
CA TYR A 221 -11.00 -21.21 -17.09
C TYR A 221 -11.15 -19.82 -17.69
N TYR A 222 -10.09 -19.02 -17.59
CA TYR A 222 -10.06 -17.64 -18.03
C TYR A 222 -8.79 -17.31 -18.81
N ASP A 223 -8.92 -16.55 -19.89
CA ASP A 223 -7.81 -15.79 -20.47
C ASP A 223 -7.48 -14.63 -19.53
N VAL A 224 -6.19 -14.29 -19.40
CA VAL A 224 -5.71 -13.27 -18.46
C VAL A 224 -4.83 -12.24 -19.14
N ASN A 225 -5.03 -10.97 -18.82
CA ASN A 225 -4.17 -9.87 -19.25
C ASN A 225 -3.73 -9.12 -17.99
N CYS A 226 -2.44 -9.18 -17.67
CA CYS A 226 -1.93 -8.74 -16.37
C CYS A 226 -0.84 -7.68 -16.54
N THR A 227 -0.95 -6.61 -15.75
CA THR A 227 0.07 -5.56 -15.68
C THR A 227 0.58 -5.46 -14.26
N PHE A 228 1.87 -5.71 -14.07
CA PHE A 228 2.57 -5.40 -12.82
C PHE A 228 3.10 -3.97 -12.90
N THR A 229 2.86 -3.17 -11.87
CA THR A 229 3.35 -1.80 -11.71
C THR A 229 4.26 -1.74 -10.49
N LYS A 230 5.43 -1.13 -10.65
CA LYS A 230 6.38 -0.86 -9.56
C LYS A 230 5.90 0.30 -8.70
N GLY A 231 5.96 0.16 -7.37
CA GLY A 231 5.61 1.23 -6.44
C GLY A 231 5.75 0.83 -4.99
N LEU A 232 5.18 1.64 -4.10
CA LEU A 232 5.06 1.37 -2.67
C LEU A 232 3.68 1.82 -2.21
N PRO A 233 3.09 1.17 -1.20
CA PRO A 233 1.83 1.62 -0.63
C PRO A 233 1.99 3.05 -0.09
N ALA A 234 1.04 3.91 -0.45
CA ALA A 234 1.03 5.32 -0.06
C ALA A 234 -0.40 5.73 0.29
N PHE A 235 -0.60 6.23 1.51
CA PHE A 235 -1.86 6.79 1.97
C PHE A 235 -1.67 8.28 2.25
N PRO A 236 -2.05 9.17 1.32
CA PRO A 236 -1.83 10.59 1.47
C PRO A 236 -2.73 11.17 2.57
N MET A 237 -2.17 12.09 3.35
CA MET A 237 -2.87 12.79 4.42
C MET A 237 -2.52 14.27 4.41
N GLN A 238 -3.42 15.11 4.89
CA GLN A 238 -3.19 16.55 5.03
C GLN A 238 -3.78 17.05 6.34
N GLY A 239 -3.04 17.95 6.98
CA GLY A 239 -3.50 18.74 8.12
C GLY A 239 -3.37 20.22 7.80
N LEU A 240 -4.47 20.97 7.89
CA LEU A 240 -4.46 22.43 7.74
C LEU A 240 -4.96 23.10 9.02
N TYR A 241 -4.19 24.07 9.53
CA TYR A 241 -4.57 24.83 10.72
C TYR A 241 -5.93 25.53 10.58
N ALA A 242 -6.29 25.94 9.36
CA ALA A 242 -7.59 26.55 9.07
C ALA A 242 -8.78 25.61 9.30
N ASP A 243 -8.53 24.30 9.27
CA ASP A 243 -9.53 23.25 9.40
C ASP A 243 -9.48 22.59 10.80
N ASN A 244 -8.85 23.24 11.78
CA ASN A 244 -8.59 22.71 13.13
C ASN A 244 -7.61 21.54 13.17
N GLU A 245 -6.68 21.45 12.22
CA GLU A 245 -5.74 20.34 12.12
C GLU A 245 -4.27 20.80 12.20
N GLY A 246 -3.37 19.83 12.33
CA GLY A 246 -1.93 20.05 12.34
C GLY A 246 -1.33 19.95 13.73
N THR A 247 -0.16 20.55 13.90
CA THR A 247 0.62 20.47 15.14
C THR A 247 0.59 21.76 15.93
N VAL A 248 0.80 21.62 17.23
CA VAL A 248 1.10 22.71 18.15
C VAL A 248 2.41 22.39 18.87
N ALA A 249 3.22 23.41 19.14
CA ALA A 249 4.49 23.27 19.83
C ALA A 249 4.64 24.35 20.91
N TRP A 250 5.16 23.99 22.09
CA TRP A 250 5.29 24.90 23.23
C TRP A 250 6.47 24.57 24.15
N ASN A 251 6.90 25.56 24.91
CA ASN A 251 7.79 25.40 26.05
C ASN A 251 6.94 25.39 27.32
N ALA A 252 7.36 24.62 28.31
CA ALA A 252 6.64 24.50 29.58
C ALA A 252 7.50 25.02 30.74
N ASP A 253 6.86 25.69 31.70
CA ASP A 253 7.50 26.17 32.94
C ASP A 253 7.38 25.16 34.10
N GLY A 254 6.70 24.03 33.88
CA GLY A 254 6.45 22.98 34.86
C GLY A 254 5.26 23.22 35.80
N THR A 255 4.45 24.25 35.57
CA THR A 255 3.23 24.48 36.37
C THR A 255 2.01 23.71 35.85
N GLY A 256 2.08 23.28 34.58
CA GLY A 256 1.07 22.44 33.91
C GLY A 256 1.33 20.94 34.07
N PRO A 257 0.68 20.11 33.23
CA PRO A 257 0.89 18.66 33.23
C PRO A 257 2.28 18.25 32.74
N GLU A 258 2.91 19.03 31.86
CA GLU A 258 4.27 18.78 31.39
C GLU A 258 5.34 19.31 32.37
N PRO A 259 6.47 18.60 32.53
CA PRO A 259 7.66 19.12 33.19
C PRO A 259 8.20 20.41 32.54
N PRO A 260 9.05 21.18 33.25
CA PRO A 260 9.75 22.30 32.63
C PRO A 260 10.60 21.84 31.44
N GLY A 261 10.46 22.52 30.29
CA GLY A 261 11.22 22.24 29.06
C GLY A 261 11.27 23.49 28.19
N ASP A 262 12.46 23.83 27.71
CA ASP A 262 12.72 25.02 26.89
C ASP A 262 13.41 24.57 25.58
N GLY A 263 12.79 24.87 24.44
CA GLY A 263 13.30 24.48 23.12
C GLY A 263 14.46 25.35 22.65
N HIS A 264 14.82 25.22 21.36
CA HIS A 264 16.00 25.86 20.79
C HIS A 264 15.68 26.67 19.54
N GLY A 265 16.17 27.92 19.47
CA GLY A 265 15.97 28.75 18.29
C GLY A 265 14.49 28.99 17.96
N ASN A 266 14.02 28.43 16.85
CA ASN A 266 12.62 28.54 16.40
C ASN A 266 11.76 27.33 16.78
N THR A 267 12.27 26.41 17.59
CA THR A 267 11.60 25.15 17.93
C THR A 267 11.26 25.13 19.40
N ALA A 268 10.11 24.54 19.73
CA ALA A 268 9.69 24.36 21.10
C ALA A 268 10.16 22.99 21.64
N TYR A 269 10.12 22.81 22.96
CA TYR A 269 10.53 21.56 23.59
C TYR A 269 9.49 20.45 23.42
N TYR A 270 8.20 20.79 23.49
CA TYR A 270 7.08 19.89 23.34
C TYR A 270 6.33 20.15 22.04
N SER A 271 5.77 19.09 21.46
CA SER A 271 4.82 19.18 20.36
C SER A 271 3.75 18.09 20.45
N ALA A 272 2.60 18.32 19.83
CA ALA A 272 1.51 17.35 19.72
C ALA A 272 0.60 17.73 18.54
N SER A 273 -0.38 16.89 18.22
CA SER A 273 -1.50 17.34 17.38
C SER A 273 -2.36 18.34 18.15
N ILE A 274 -3.06 19.20 17.42
CA ILE A 274 -3.77 20.34 18.02
C ILE A 274 -4.95 19.95 18.93
N ASP A 275 -5.43 18.71 18.84
CA ASP A 275 -6.46 18.14 19.73
C ASP A 275 -5.94 17.76 21.12
N TYR A 276 -4.62 17.75 21.31
CA TYR A 276 -4.00 17.35 22.57
C TYR A 276 -4.46 18.22 23.74
N ASP A 277 -4.88 17.56 24.83
CA ASP A 277 -5.29 18.16 26.12
C ASP A 277 -6.27 19.35 26.00
N GLY A 278 -7.13 19.34 24.98
CA GLY A 278 -8.12 20.39 24.75
C GLY A 278 -7.54 21.72 24.29
N ILE A 279 -6.31 21.74 23.77
CA ILE A 279 -5.70 22.92 23.11
C ILE A 279 -6.65 23.46 22.03
N ASN A 280 -7.15 22.56 21.18
CA ASN A 280 -8.31 22.82 20.33
C ASN A 280 -9.50 21.98 20.81
N PRO A 281 -10.59 22.61 21.30
CA PRO A 281 -11.77 21.90 21.77
C PRO A 281 -12.68 21.41 20.64
N ASP A 282 -12.35 21.68 19.36
CA ASP A 282 -13.12 21.20 18.23
C ASP A 282 -13.10 19.65 18.21
N PRO A 283 -14.26 18.98 18.19
CA PRO A 283 -14.33 17.52 18.17
C PRO A 283 -13.65 16.90 16.94
N ASP A 284 -13.50 17.66 15.86
CA ASP A 284 -12.86 17.23 14.63
C ASP A 284 -11.36 17.48 14.57
N ALA A 285 -10.79 18.13 15.60
CA ALA A 285 -9.37 18.43 15.65
C ALA A 285 -8.51 17.16 15.60
N CYS A 286 -7.44 17.20 14.81
CA CYS A 286 -6.50 16.11 14.64
C CYS A 286 -5.15 16.60 14.09
N LEU A 287 -4.21 15.70 13.85
CA LEU A 287 -2.99 16.03 13.10
C LEU A 287 -3.29 16.23 11.62
N ALA A 288 -3.99 15.26 11.02
CA ALA A 288 -4.27 15.21 9.60
C ALA A 288 -5.41 14.22 9.30
N HIS A 289 -6.11 14.44 8.18
CA HIS A 289 -7.10 13.52 7.64
C HIS A 289 -6.62 12.85 6.35
N GLY A 290 -7.25 11.71 6.01
CA GLY A 290 -7.02 10.97 4.77
C GLY A 290 -7.47 11.71 3.53
N LEU A 291 -6.67 11.62 2.46
CA LEU A 291 -6.96 12.21 1.16
C LEU A 291 -7.29 11.14 0.12
N GLU A 292 -8.05 11.55 -0.90
CA GLU A 292 -8.21 10.76 -2.11
C GLU A 292 -6.87 10.50 -2.81
N GLY A 293 -6.79 9.40 -3.56
CA GLY A 293 -5.61 9.03 -4.35
C GLY A 293 -4.58 8.18 -3.61
N SER A 294 -4.98 7.42 -2.59
CA SER A 294 -4.12 6.38 -2.02
C SER A 294 -3.80 5.30 -3.04
N ASP A 295 -2.58 4.76 -2.99
CA ASP A 295 -2.17 3.58 -3.75
C ASP A 295 -1.79 2.45 -2.79
N GLY A 296 -2.25 1.23 -3.07
CA GLY A 296 -2.03 0.07 -2.21
C GLY A 296 -2.96 -0.09 -1.00
N PHE A 297 -3.97 0.77 -0.83
CA PHE A 297 -4.95 0.73 0.27
C PHE A 297 -6.38 0.39 -0.18
N GLN A 298 -6.49 -0.45 -1.22
CA GLN A 298 -7.75 -0.71 -1.90
C GLN A 298 -8.79 -1.36 -0.97
N ASN A 299 -8.40 -2.30 -0.09
CA ASN A 299 -9.36 -2.90 0.84
C ASN A 299 -9.90 -1.87 1.84
N THR A 300 -9.05 -1.02 2.39
CA THR A 300 -9.46 0.07 3.29
C THR A 300 -10.46 0.99 2.61
N LEU A 301 -10.14 1.47 1.40
CA LEU A 301 -11.04 2.37 0.66
C LEU A 301 -12.40 1.71 0.37
N LEU A 302 -12.40 0.44 -0.04
CA LEU A 302 -13.63 -0.30 -0.27
C LEU A 302 -14.44 -0.49 1.01
N GLN A 303 -13.78 -0.74 2.16
CA GLN A 303 -14.48 -0.88 3.43
C GLN A 303 -15.09 0.43 3.92
N LEU A 304 -14.42 1.57 3.71
CA LEU A 304 -14.97 2.89 4.00
C LEU A 304 -16.22 3.13 3.14
N GLN A 305 -16.09 2.93 1.83
CA GLN A 305 -17.19 3.12 0.88
C GLN A 305 -18.38 2.22 1.20
N TYR A 306 -18.13 0.93 1.47
CA TYR A 306 -19.17 -0.04 1.83
C TYR A 306 -19.94 0.37 3.10
N ARG A 307 -19.29 1.08 4.02
CA ARG A 307 -19.87 1.59 5.28
C ARG A 307 -20.43 3.01 5.18
N GLY A 308 -20.32 3.65 4.01
CA GLY A 308 -20.75 5.03 3.82
C GLY A 308 -19.87 6.06 4.51
N LEU A 309 -18.60 5.71 4.75
CA LEU A 309 -17.56 6.59 5.29
C LEU A 309 -16.73 7.19 4.15
N ASN A 310 -16.21 8.39 4.37
CA ASN A 310 -15.28 9.06 3.47
C ASN A 310 -13.84 8.80 3.90
N VAL A 311 -12.90 8.93 2.96
CA VAL A 311 -11.47 8.85 3.27
C VAL A 311 -11.01 9.90 4.29
N SER A 312 -11.66 11.08 4.30
CA SER A 312 -11.40 12.14 5.27
C SER A 312 -11.85 11.82 6.69
N ASP A 313 -12.69 10.80 6.87
CA ASP A 313 -13.12 10.37 8.20
C ASP A 313 -12.01 9.59 8.92
N LEU A 314 -11.02 9.06 8.17
CA LEU A 314 -9.77 8.54 8.72
C LEU A 314 -8.88 9.70 9.16
N LYS A 315 -8.72 9.87 10.46
CA LYS A 315 -7.90 10.90 11.07
C LYS A 315 -6.70 10.30 11.78
N VAL A 316 -5.61 11.04 11.81
CA VAL A 316 -4.45 10.73 12.63
C VAL A 316 -4.31 11.77 13.70
N LYS A 317 -4.00 11.33 14.93
CA LYS A 317 -3.68 12.16 16.07
C LYS A 317 -2.27 11.84 16.54
N MET A 318 -1.57 12.85 17.04
CA MET A 318 -0.21 12.74 17.55
C MET A 318 -0.20 13.10 19.02
N GLY A 319 0.21 12.14 19.85
CA GLY A 319 0.40 12.38 21.28
C GLY A 319 1.52 13.37 21.57
N LEU A 320 1.78 13.59 22.86
CA LEU A 320 2.86 14.46 23.32
C LEU A 320 4.23 13.92 22.89
N CYS A 321 4.94 14.71 22.10
CA CYS A 321 6.31 14.51 21.69
C CYS A 321 7.23 15.48 22.45
N SER A 322 8.50 15.11 22.64
CA SER A 322 9.48 16.01 23.25
C SER A 322 10.91 15.79 22.78
N LEU A 323 11.79 16.77 23.00
CA LEU A 323 13.24 16.67 22.76
C LEU A 323 13.97 15.68 23.68
N GLY A 324 13.27 15.05 24.63
CA GLY A 324 13.87 14.08 25.54
C GLY A 324 15.00 14.68 26.41
N PRO A 325 16.21 14.10 26.44
CA PRO A 325 17.33 14.60 27.26
C PRO A 325 17.80 16.02 26.92
N ASP A 326 17.49 16.50 25.71
CA ASP A 326 17.82 17.83 25.21
C ASP A 326 19.33 18.14 25.14
N VAL A 327 20.06 17.28 24.44
CA VAL A 327 21.51 17.35 24.26
C VAL A 327 21.86 17.87 22.86
N GLU A 328 22.61 18.99 22.80
CA GLU A 328 23.14 19.53 21.54
C GLU A 328 24.02 18.49 20.83
N GLY A 329 23.76 18.28 19.55
CA GLY A 329 24.43 17.29 18.71
C GLY A 329 23.79 15.89 18.74
N GLU A 330 22.84 15.65 19.64
CA GLU A 330 22.09 14.38 19.74
C GLU A 330 20.60 14.60 19.46
N ASP A 331 19.98 15.52 20.19
CA ASP A 331 18.53 15.79 20.13
C ASP A 331 18.21 17.01 19.28
N TRP A 332 19.17 17.92 19.13
CA TRP A 332 19.05 19.08 18.25
C TRP A 332 20.42 19.56 17.77
N GLY A 333 20.44 20.29 16.67
CA GLY A 333 21.67 20.88 16.18
C GLY A 333 21.51 21.67 14.90
N TRP A 334 22.67 21.96 14.29
CA TRP A 334 22.76 22.69 13.05
C TRP A 334 23.59 21.91 12.04
N GLU A 335 23.06 21.71 10.85
CA GLU A 335 23.76 21.09 9.74
C GLU A 335 23.64 21.99 8.51
N ASN A 336 24.78 22.40 7.94
CA ASN A 336 24.83 23.32 6.79
C ASN A 336 24.05 24.64 7.01
N GLY A 337 23.98 25.11 8.26
CA GLY A 337 23.24 26.33 8.63
C GLY A 337 21.73 26.14 8.73
N LEU A 338 21.23 24.91 8.63
CA LEU A 338 19.84 24.55 8.86
C LEU A 338 19.70 23.86 10.21
N GLN A 339 18.69 24.27 10.97
CA GLN A 339 18.37 23.66 12.26
C GLN A 339 17.74 22.27 12.04
N TRP A 340 18.07 21.32 12.89
CA TRP A 340 17.38 20.03 12.99
C TRP A 340 17.09 19.68 14.44
N LEU A 341 16.11 18.84 14.67
CA LEU A 341 15.78 18.27 15.97
C LEU A 341 15.24 16.84 15.85
N ASN A 342 15.36 16.07 16.93
CA ASN A 342 14.79 14.76 17.12
C ASN A 342 13.75 14.84 18.23
N GLU A 343 12.51 14.53 17.90
CA GLU A 343 11.41 14.37 18.83
C GLU A 343 11.21 12.89 19.16
N TYR A 344 10.90 12.60 20.42
CA TYR A 344 10.66 11.27 20.97
C TYR A 344 9.26 11.14 21.55
N ASN A 345 8.88 9.91 21.92
CA ASN A 345 7.55 9.55 22.44
C ASN A 345 6.41 9.74 21.41
N ASN A 346 6.75 9.58 20.14
CA ASN A 346 5.85 9.81 19.03
C ASN A 346 4.80 8.69 18.94
N LYS A 347 3.64 8.96 19.53
CA LYS A 347 2.49 8.06 19.52
C LYS A 347 1.46 8.58 18.53
N MET A 348 1.23 7.82 17.47
CA MET A 348 0.25 8.17 16.44
C MET A 348 -0.97 7.28 16.60
N THR A 349 -2.16 7.88 16.71
CA THR A 349 -3.42 7.14 16.79
C THR A 349 -4.22 7.42 15.52
N VAL A 350 -4.62 6.35 14.82
CA VAL A 350 -5.57 6.43 13.71
C VAL A 350 -6.97 6.24 14.29
N GLU A 351 -7.85 7.16 13.95
CA GLU A 351 -9.26 7.14 14.33
C GLU A 351 -10.15 7.17 13.10
N ILE A 352 -11.35 6.62 13.23
CA ILE A 352 -12.43 6.72 12.24
C ILE A 352 -13.70 7.15 12.98
N ASP A 353 -14.31 8.27 12.57
CA ASP A 353 -15.49 8.86 13.25
C ASP A 353 -15.30 9.04 14.78
N GLY A 354 -14.09 9.43 15.19
CA GLY A 354 -13.71 9.62 16.60
C GLY A 354 -13.47 8.33 17.37
N GLU A 355 -13.53 7.17 16.73
CA GLU A 355 -13.23 5.86 17.33
C GLU A 355 -11.76 5.48 17.04
N PRO A 356 -10.92 5.28 18.06
CA PRO A 356 -9.55 4.84 17.87
C PRO A 356 -9.50 3.40 17.39
N ILE A 357 -8.80 3.18 16.27
CA ILE A 357 -8.75 1.86 15.61
C ILE A 357 -7.33 1.30 15.52
N LEU A 358 -6.31 2.15 15.32
CA LEU A 358 -4.92 1.73 15.21
C LEU A 358 -4.00 2.66 16.01
N GLU A 359 -2.90 2.11 16.52
CA GLU A 359 -1.84 2.89 17.14
C GLU A 359 -0.49 2.55 16.49
N VAL A 360 0.34 3.58 16.28
CA VAL A 360 1.70 3.43 15.78
C VAL A 360 2.65 4.08 16.78
N LEU A 361 3.64 3.30 17.21
CA LEU A 361 4.73 3.80 18.06
C LEU A 361 5.94 4.06 17.18
N LEU A 362 6.36 5.32 17.13
CA LEU A 362 7.54 5.77 16.39
C LEU A 362 8.61 6.17 17.41
N ASP A 363 9.82 5.66 17.23
CA ASP A 363 10.94 5.92 18.14
C ASP A 363 11.36 7.39 18.07
N THR A 364 11.62 7.87 16.84
CA THR A 364 12.15 9.21 16.60
C THR A 364 11.48 9.87 15.39
N ASN A 365 11.13 11.15 15.55
CA ASN A 365 10.74 12.06 14.48
C ASN A 365 11.86 13.07 14.28
N LYS A 366 12.57 12.97 13.15
CA LYS A 366 13.63 13.93 12.79
C LYS A 366 13.04 15.06 11.97
N MET A 367 13.01 16.26 12.54
CA MET A 367 12.61 17.47 11.84
C MET A 367 13.82 18.23 11.33
N VAL A 368 13.75 18.72 10.09
CA VAL A 368 14.80 19.52 9.46
C VAL A 368 14.22 20.79 8.88
N PHE A 369 14.87 21.91 9.17
CA PHE A 369 14.42 23.22 8.73
C PHE A 369 14.86 23.48 7.29
N ILE A 370 13.97 23.32 6.30
CA ILE A 370 14.36 23.35 4.88
C ILE A 370 14.23 24.74 4.25
N LYS A 371 13.35 25.61 4.75
CA LYS A 371 13.23 27.00 4.27
C LYS A 371 13.07 27.99 5.43
N PRO A 372 14.19 28.58 5.90
CA PRO A 372 14.16 29.40 7.11
C PRO A 372 13.26 30.63 7.08
N TYR A 373 13.13 31.27 5.92
CA TYR A 373 12.32 32.48 5.76
C TYR A 373 10.82 32.20 5.69
N ASP A 374 10.44 31.00 5.25
CA ASP A 374 9.05 30.56 5.10
C ASP A 374 8.57 29.73 6.30
N LEU A 375 9.46 29.51 7.29
CA LEU A 375 9.25 28.64 8.44
C LEU A 375 8.84 27.19 8.06
N ILE A 376 9.38 26.65 6.97
CA ILE A 376 9.02 25.30 6.49
C ILE A 376 9.98 24.25 7.02
N TRP A 377 9.40 23.23 7.64
CA TRP A 377 10.06 22.04 8.15
C TRP A 377 9.68 20.82 7.33
N THR A 378 10.57 19.84 7.28
CA THR A 378 10.26 18.47 6.85
C THR A 378 10.51 17.53 8.02
N THR A 379 9.69 16.50 8.13
CA THR A 379 9.83 15.48 9.18
C THR A 379 9.90 14.11 8.55
N GLU A 380 10.84 13.31 9.01
CA GLU A 380 10.92 11.88 8.70
C GLU A 380 10.91 11.09 10.01
N THR A 381 10.17 10.00 10.04
CA THR A 381 10.00 9.19 11.25
C THR A 381 10.72 7.85 11.09
N SER A 382 11.12 7.24 12.20
CA SER A 382 11.47 5.81 12.19
C SER A 382 10.29 4.95 11.70
N ILE A 383 10.54 3.74 11.20
CA ILE A 383 9.48 2.78 10.89
C ILE A 383 8.88 2.27 12.21
N GLY A 384 7.57 2.46 12.39
CA GLY A 384 6.85 1.99 13.56
C GLY A 384 6.01 0.76 13.28
N LYS A 385 5.84 -0.09 14.31
CA LYS A 385 4.85 -1.17 14.28
C LYS A 385 3.46 -0.58 14.50
N VAL A 386 2.49 -1.05 13.73
CA VAL A 386 1.08 -0.71 13.91
C VAL A 386 0.41 -1.77 14.77
N TYR A 387 -0.40 -1.32 15.72
CA TYR A 387 -1.14 -2.13 16.68
C TYR A 387 -2.64 -1.93 16.44
N ASP A 388 -3.38 -3.04 16.39
CA ASP A 388 -4.84 -3.01 16.41
C ASP A 388 -5.31 -2.68 17.83
N ILE A 389 -6.03 -1.56 17.97
CA ILE A 389 -6.63 -1.13 19.25
C ILE A 389 -8.15 -1.01 19.13
N SER A 390 -8.73 -1.56 18.07
CA SER A 390 -10.15 -1.40 17.71
C SER A 390 -11.12 -2.23 18.57
N GLU A 391 -10.65 -2.97 19.58
CA GLU A 391 -11.49 -3.91 20.37
C GLU A 391 -12.74 -3.27 20.99
N ASN A 392 -12.68 -1.96 21.28
CA ASN A 392 -13.76 -1.19 21.91
C ASN A 392 -14.48 -0.26 20.92
N ALA A 393 -14.05 -0.22 19.65
CA ALA A 393 -14.69 0.53 18.59
C ALA A 393 -15.92 -0.23 18.05
N SER A 394 -16.77 0.46 17.28
CA SER A 394 -17.88 -0.14 16.56
C SER A 394 -17.41 -1.26 15.62
N GLN A 395 -18.30 -2.20 15.32
CA GLN A 395 -17.99 -3.31 14.43
C GLN A 395 -17.52 -2.84 13.04
N ASP A 396 -18.09 -1.73 12.57
CA ASP A 396 -17.73 -1.10 11.30
C ASP A 396 -16.32 -0.52 11.34
N ALA A 397 -15.96 0.20 12.40
CA ALA A 397 -14.61 0.69 12.64
C ALA A 397 -13.58 -0.45 12.75
N GLN A 398 -13.93 -1.55 13.43
CA GLN A 398 -13.08 -2.75 13.51
C GLN A 398 -12.80 -3.35 12.12
N TYR A 399 -13.78 -3.39 11.23
CA TYR A 399 -13.58 -3.91 9.88
C TYR A 399 -12.72 -3.01 8.99
N VAL A 400 -12.82 -1.68 9.18
CA VAL A 400 -11.89 -0.73 8.56
C VAL A 400 -10.47 -0.97 9.08
N ALA A 401 -10.29 -1.12 10.40
CA ALA A 401 -9.01 -1.44 11.02
C ALA A 401 -8.38 -2.71 10.44
N GLN A 402 -9.14 -3.80 10.39
CA GLN A 402 -8.70 -5.07 9.82
C GLN A 402 -8.27 -4.95 8.36
N SER A 403 -8.99 -4.13 7.57
CA SER A 403 -8.67 -3.92 6.16
C SER A 403 -7.43 -3.04 5.95
N PHE A 404 -7.25 -2.05 6.81
CA PHE A 404 -6.02 -1.25 6.88
C PHE A 404 -4.80 -2.12 7.21
N LEU A 405 -4.94 -3.04 8.16
CA LEU A 405 -3.89 -4.01 8.48
C LEU A 405 -3.63 -5.00 7.33
N LYS A 406 -4.68 -5.42 6.59
CA LYS A 406 -4.54 -6.25 5.39
C LYS A 406 -3.74 -5.53 4.30
N ASP A 407 -4.04 -4.24 4.05
CA ASP A 407 -3.36 -3.38 3.07
C ASP A 407 -1.90 -3.13 3.42
N LEU A 408 -1.63 -2.83 4.68
CA LEU A 408 -0.28 -2.70 5.18
C LEU A 408 0.51 -4.01 5.17
N GLY A 409 -0.11 -5.16 4.90
CA GLY A 409 0.66 -6.32 4.43
C GLY A 409 1.53 -6.98 5.50
N SER A 410 2.61 -7.61 5.04
CA SER A 410 3.71 -8.08 5.89
C SER A 410 4.76 -6.99 6.17
N HIS A 411 4.48 -5.73 5.82
CA HIS A 411 5.37 -4.59 6.06
C HIS A 411 5.63 -4.34 7.57
N TYR A 412 4.87 -5.02 8.45
CA TYR A 412 4.97 -5.01 9.91
C TYR A 412 6.11 -5.84 10.54
N LEU A 413 6.89 -6.56 9.74
CA LEU A 413 7.88 -7.54 10.23
C LEU A 413 9.30 -7.25 9.72
N MET A 414 9.77 -6.01 9.86
CA MET A 414 11.22 -5.75 9.83
C MET A 414 11.76 -5.50 11.23
#